data_AF-A0A9N9RE66-F1
#
_entry.id   AF-A0A9N9RE66-F1
#
_cell.length_a   1.000
_cell.length_b   1.000
_cell.length_c   1.000
_cell.angle_alpha   90.00
_cell.angle_beta   90.00
_cell.angle_gamma   90.00
#
_symmetry.space_group_name_H-M   'P 1'
#
loop_
_entity.id
_entity.type
_entity.pdbx_description
1 polymer ?
#
loop_
_entity_poly.entity_id
_entity_poly.type
_entity_poly.pdbx_seq_one_letter_code
_entity_poly.pdbx_strand_id
1 'polypeptide(L)'
;MKVKYPETLVERDDLSQAAKDCVRHFHQFENQERAPESVIRSHPALLTCCVLPQASDPLAAARLLACLLAALRSLGVNGVHACINATDHYLHQFYSKLGFVEVHREENGRVYLARSF
;
A
#
# COMPACT_ATOMS: atom_id res chain seq x y z
N MET A 1 -9.70 -11.57 -6.64
CA MET A 1 -10.80 -11.05 -5.79
C MET A 1 -12.17 -11.05 -6.50
N LYS A 2 -12.24 -10.70 -7.80
CA LYS A 2 -13.48 -10.69 -8.62
C LYS A 2 -14.36 -11.95 -8.50
N VAL A 3 -13.74 -13.15 -8.44
CA VAL A 3 -14.46 -14.43 -8.30
C VAL A 3 -15.10 -14.62 -6.92
N LYS A 4 -14.47 -14.09 -5.85
CA LYS A 4 -14.99 -14.22 -4.48
C LYS A 4 -16.13 -13.21 -4.20
N TYR A 5 -16.11 -12.06 -4.88
CA TYR A 5 -17.08 -10.98 -4.72
C TYR A 5 -17.61 -10.56 -6.10
N PRO A 6 -18.61 -11.28 -6.65
CA PRO A 6 -19.15 -10.99 -7.97
C PRO A 6 -19.81 -9.61 -8.01
N GLU A 7 -19.79 -8.96 -9.18
CA GLU A 7 -20.28 -7.59 -9.35
C GLU A 7 -21.78 -7.46 -9.08
N THR A 8 -22.54 -8.55 -9.29
CA THR A 8 -23.97 -8.65 -8.97
C THR A 8 -24.29 -8.39 -7.49
N LEU A 9 -23.31 -8.51 -6.57
CA LEU A 9 -23.51 -8.15 -5.17
C LEU A 9 -23.87 -6.66 -4.99
N VAL A 10 -23.48 -5.78 -5.92
CA VAL A 10 -23.80 -4.34 -5.85
C VAL A 10 -25.32 -4.09 -5.90
N GLU A 11 -26.06 -4.99 -6.54
CA GLU A 11 -27.53 -4.90 -6.69
C GLU A 11 -28.29 -5.31 -5.43
N ARG A 12 -27.61 -5.94 -4.46
CA ARG A 12 -28.25 -6.41 -3.23
C ARG A 12 -28.63 -5.25 -2.32
N ASP A 13 -29.88 -5.23 -1.85
CA ASP A 13 -30.37 -4.18 -0.95
C ASP A 13 -29.85 -4.32 0.49
N ASP A 14 -29.43 -5.53 0.89
CA ASP A 14 -28.95 -5.81 2.26
C ASP A 14 -27.48 -5.40 2.51
N LEU A 15 -26.76 -4.95 1.47
CA LEU A 15 -25.39 -4.46 1.60
C LEU A 15 -25.34 -2.95 1.83
N SER A 16 -24.48 -2.54 2.75
CA SER A 16 -24.18 -1.12 2.94
C SER A 16 -23.51 -0.53 1.69
N GLN A 17 -23.63 0.79 1.51
CA GLN A 17 -22.98 1.49 0.41
C GLN A 17 -21.46 1.25 0.41
N ALA A 18 -20.81 1.29 1.58
CA ALA A 18 -19.39 1.01 1.70
C ALA A 18 -19.01 -0.40 1.21
N ALA A 19 -19.83 -1.41 1.51
CA ALA A 19 -19.60 -2.77 1.01
C ALA A 19 -19.75 -2.83 -0.53
N LYS A 20 -20.75 -2.15 -1.09
CA LYS A 20 -20.94 -2.03 -2.54
C LYS A 20 -19.75 -1.33 -3.21
N ASP A 21 -19.24 -0.27 -2.59
CA ASP A 21 -18.07 0.47 -3.07
C ASP A 21 -16.82 -0.42 -3.07
N CYS A 22 -16.60 -1.24 -2.02
CA CYS A 22 -15.54 -2.25 -2.00
C CYS A 22 -15.67 -3.26 -3.14
N VAL A 23 -16.88 -3.77 -3.40
CA VAL A 23 -17.11 -4.70 -4.52
C VAL A 23 -16.74 -4.05 -5.85
N ARG A 24 -17.24 -2.83 -6.13
CA ARG A 24 -16.87 -2.09 -7.36
C ARG A 24 -15.36 -1.89 -7.47
N HIS A 25 -14.71 -1.56 -6.35
CA HIS A 25 -13.26 -1.38 -6.30
C HIS A 25 -12.49 -2.65 -6.71
N PHE A 26 -12.92 -3.84 -6.25
CA PHE A 26 -12.28 -5.10 -6.64
C PHE A 26 -12.38 -5.39 -8.14
N HIS A 27 -13.42 -4.90 -8.81
CA HIS A 27 -13.62 -5.07 -10.25
C HIS A 27 -12.87 -4.04 -11.08
N GLN A 28 -12.66 -2.85 -10.54
CA GLN A 28 -11.95 -1.74 -11.19
C GLN A 28 -10.43 -1.73 -10.94
N PHE A 29 -9.92 -2.67 -10.14
CA PHE A 29 -8.51 -2.71 -9.72
C PHE A 29 -7.50 -2.73 -10.89
N GLU A 30 -7.86 -3.35 -12.02
CA GLU A 30 -7.00 -3.37 -13.23
C GLU A 30 -6.84 -1.99 -13.88
N ASN A 31 -7.82 -1.10 -13.68
CA ASN A 31 -7.85 0.25 -14.22
C ASN A 31 -7.36 1.30 -13.20
N GLN A 32 -6.93 0.88 -12.00
CA GLN A 32 -6.39 1.83 -11.04
C GLN A 32 -5.03 2.34 -11.49
N GLU A 33 -4.84 3.64 -11.30
CA GLU A 33 -3.55 4.30 -11.41
C GLU A 33 -2.51 3.53 -10.58
N ARG A 34 -1.56 2.94 -11.29
CA ARG A 34 -0.37 2.36 -10.68
C ARG A 34 0.55 3.50 -10.25
N ALA A 35 1.52 3.17 -9.39
CA ALA A 35 2.61 4.10 -9.13
C ALA A 35 3.24 4.56 -10.45
N PRO A 36 3.76 5.80 -10.52
CA PRO A 36 4.42 6.31 -11.72
C PRO A 36 5.50 5.34 -12.23
N GLU A 37 5.66 5.23 -13.54
CA GLU A 37 6.62 4.28 -14.14
C GLU A 37 8.05 4.49 -13.63
N SER A 38 8.43 5.74 -13.34
CA SER A 38 9.74 6.08 -12.75
C SER A 38 9.96 5.43 -11.38
N VAL A 39 8.92 5.35 -10.56
CA VAL A 39 8.93 4.70 -9.25
C VAL A 39 9.02 3.19 -9.41
N ILE A 40 8.16 2.61 -10.25
CA ILE A 40 8.10 1.15 -10.48
C ILE A 40 9.42 0.63 -11.06
N ARG A 41 10.01 1.34 -12.02
CA ARG A 41 11.27 0.94 -12.67
C ARG A 41 12.44 0.87 -11.67
N SER A 42 12.45 1.77 -10.69
CA SER A 42 13.53 1.85 -9.69
C SER A 42 13.25 1.00 -8.45
N HIS A 43 11.98 0.82 -8.10
CA HIS A 43 11.51 0.17 -6.88
C HIS A 43 10.30 -0.71 -7.19
N PRO A 44 10.48 -1.90 -7.78
CA PRO A 44 9.38 -2.68 -8.36
C PRO A 44 8.46 -3.35 -7.33
N ALA A 45 8.92 -3.57 -6.09
CA ALA A 45 8.05 -4.14 -5.06
C ALA A 45 7.13 -3.06 -4.46
N LEU A 46 5.83 -3.39 -4.33
CA LEU A 46 4.86 -2.56 -3.61
C LEU A 46 4.70 -3.06 -2.18
N LEU A 47 4.74 -2.14 -1.22
CA LEU A 47 4.49 -2.39 0.20
C LEU A 47 3.24 -1.64 0.65
N THR A 48 2.40 -2.33 1.41
CA THR A 48 1.29 -1.73 2.15
C THR A 48 1.30 -2.28 3.57
N CYS A 49 1.20 -1.39 4.56
CA CYS A 49 1.19 -1.76 5.96
C CYS A 49 0.04 -1.03 6.65
N CYS A 50 -0.79 -1.78 7.37
CA CYS A 50 -1.82 -1.25 8.25
C CYS A 50 -1.51 -1.73 9.67
N VAL A 51 -1.36 -0.80 10.60
CA VAL A 51 -1.11 -1.10 12.02
C VAL A 51 -2.35 -0.71 12.80
N LEU A 52 -2.97 -1.67 13.47
CA LEU A 52 -4.12 -1.39 14.33
C LEU A 52 -3.66 -0.70 15.62
N PRO A 53 -4.39 0.30 16.14
CA PRO A 53 -4.02 1.03 17.36
C PRO A 53 -3.86 0.14 18.60
N GLN A 54 -4.48 -1.03 18.61
CA GLN A 54 -4.49 -1.97 19.73
C GLN A 54 -3.35 -3.00 19.67
N ALA A 55 -2.34 -2.78 18.83
CA ALA A 55 -1.19 -3.68 18.80
C ALA A 55 -0.48 -3.65 20.17
N SER A 56 -0.37 -4.82 20.80
CA SER A 56 0.30 -4.98 22.11
C SER A 56 1.76 -4.54 22.10
N ASP A 57 2.41 -4.57 20.93
CA ASP A 57 3.83 -4.28 20.78
C ASP A 57 4.03 -3.19 19.71
N PRO A 58 4.42 -1.96 20.11
CA PRO A 58 4.63 -0.84 19.20
C PRO A 58 5.69 -1.08 18.11
N LEU A 59 6.59 -2.04 18.31
CA LEU A 59 7.68 -2.37 17.39
C LEU A 59 7.38 -3.60 16.52
N ALA A 60 6.21 -4.24 16.70
CA ALA A 60 5.83 -5.39 15.88
C ALA A 60 5.81 -5.04 14.39
N ALA A 61 5.20 -3.92 14.01
CA ALA A 61 5.14 -3.48 12.61
C ALA A 61 6.54 -3.25 12.02
N ALA A 62 7.41 -2.55 12.74
CA ALA A 62 8.78 -2.28 12.29
C ALA A 62 9.59 -3.56 12.08
N ARG A 63 9.47 -4.54 12.99
CA ARG A 63 10.15 -5.84 12.86
C ARG A 63 9.58 -6.69 11.73
N LEU A 64 8.25 -6.73 11.58
CA LEU A 64 7.60 -7.40 10.45
C LEU A 64 8.08 -6.83 9.11
N LEU A 65 8.13 -5.49 9.00
CA LEU A 65 8.66 -4.83 7.82
C LEU A 65 10.14 -5.17 7.61
N ALA A 66 10.97 -5.16 8.66
CA ALA A 66 12.39 -5.54 8.53
C ALA A 66 12.55 -6.97 7.98
N CYS A 67 11.76 -7.94 8.47
CA CYS A 67 11.75 -9.31 7.97
C CYS A 67 11.30 -9.38 6.51
N LEU A 68 10.22 -8.67 6.15
CA LEU A 68 9.71 -8.62 4.78
C LEU A 68 10.73 -8.01 3.81
N LEU A 69 11.39 -6.92 4.22
CA LEU A 69 12.43 -6.25 3.44
C LEU A 69 13.64 -7.16 3.22
N ALA A 70 14.06 -7.90 4.24
CA ALA A 70 15.14 -8.89 4.11
C ALA A 70 14.76 -10.02 3.13
N ALA A 71 13.52 -10.50 3.18
CA ALA A 71 13.01 -11.52 2.26
C ALA A 71 12.91 -10.99 0.81
N LEU A 72 12.44 -9.77 0.60
CA LEU A 72 12.41 -9.15 -0.73
C LEU A 72 13.82 -9.00 -1.31
N ARG A 73 14.79 -8.57 -0.49
CA ARG A 73 16.19 -8.47 -0.89
C ARG A 73 16.78 -9.84 -1.28
N SER A 74 16.47 -10.90 -0.54
CA SER A 74 17.00 -12.25 -0.85
C SER A 74 16.42 -12.83 -2.15
N LEU A 75 15.26 -12.35 -2.58
CA LEU A 75 14.65 -12.68 -3.87
C LEU A 75 15.22 -11.87 -5.06
N GLY A 76 16.22 -11.00 -4.83
CA GLY A 76 16.86 -10.20 -5.87
C GLY A 76 16.08 -8.95 -6.29
N VAL A 77 15.05 -8.57 -5.52
CA VAL A 77 14.40 -7.26 -5.70
C VAL A 77 15.39 -6.17 -5.31
N ASN A 78 15.45 -5.09 -6.09
CA ASN A 78 16.39 -3.99 -5.90
C ASN A 78 15.83 -2.80 -5.09
N GLY A 79 14.50 -2.71 -4.95
CA GLY A 79 13.86 -1.69 -4.13
C GLY A 79 12.37 -1.91 -3.95
N VAL A 80 11.81 -1.17 -3.00
CA VAL A 80 10.40 -1.21 -2.62
C VAL A 80 9.82 0.18 -2.52
N HIS A 81 8.55 0.36 -2.87
CA HIS A 81 7.81 1.60 -2.70
C HIS A 81 6.51 1.40 -1.91
N ALA A 82 6.04 2.47 -1.28
CA ALA A 82 4.75 2.57 -0.61
C ALA A 82 4.06 3.87 -1.04
N CYS A 83 2.74 3.82 -1.21
CA CYS A 83 1.91 4.99 -1.50
C CYS A 83 1.12 5.36 -0.25
N ILE A 84 1.17 6.62 0.17
CA ILE A 84 0.40 7.14 1.30
C ILE A 84 -0.23 8.49 0.93
N ASN A 85 -1.22 8.93 1.70
CA ASN A 85 -1.70 10.31 1.60
C ASN A 85 -0.66 11.27 2.19
N ALA A 86 -0.41 12.39 1.55
CA ALA A 86 0.54 13.41 1.99
C ALA A 86 0.21 13.99 3.38
N THR A 87 -1.06 13.94 3.78
CA THR A 87 -1.57 14.39 5.07
C THR A 87 -1.39 13.36 6.19
N ASP A 88 -1.01 12.12 5.86
CA ASP A 88 -0.75 11.07 6.86
C ASP A 88 0.68 11.18 7.41
N HIS A 89 0.86 12.15 8.31
CA HIS A 89 2.14 12.41 8.95
C HIS A 89 2.65 11.22 9.78
N TYR A 90 1.75 10.37 10.30
CA TYR A 90 2.13 9.19 11.07
C TYR A 90 2.81 8.16 10.16
N LEU A 91 2.18 7.79 9.05
CA LEU A 91 2.77 6.86 8.10
C LEU A 91 4.04 7.42 7.48
N HIS A 92 4.07 8.72 7.18
CA HIS A 92 5.29 9.35 6.69
C HIS A 92 6.45 9.18 7.69
N GLN A 93 6.25 9.51 8.97
CA GLN A 93 7.28 9.36 10.00
C GLN A 93 7.67 7.90 10.22
N PHE A 94 6.70 6.98 10.18
CA PHE A 94 6.93 5.55 10.32
C PHE A 94 7.86 5.02 9.21
N TYR A 95 7.56 5.31 7.95
CA TYR A 95 8.38 4.90 6.82
C TYR A 95 9.75 5.61 6.80
N SER A 96 9.82 6.89 7.15
CA SER A 96 11.11 7.60 7.27
C SER A 96 12.04 6.96 8.31
N LYS A 97 11.52 6.52 9.46
CA LYS A 97 12.30 5.78 10.47
C LYS A 97 12.82 4.44 9.97
N LEU A 98 12.16 3.86 8.97
CA LEU A 98 12.58 2.63 8.30
C LEU A 98 13.49 2.88 7.08
N GLY A 99 13.91 4.12 6.85
CA GLY A 99 14.84 4.50 5.79
C GLY A 99 14.20 4.71 4.42
N PHE A 100 12.87 4.89 4.35
CA PHE A 100 12.20 5.29 3.11
C PHE A 100 12.32 6.80 2.90
N VAL A 101 12.44 7.21 1.64
CA VAL A 101 12.50 8.60 1.20
C VAL A 101 11.40 8.90 0.19
N GLU A 102 10.90 10.13 0.16
CA GLU A 102 9.94 10.56 -0.88
C GLU A 102 10.63 10.61 -2.24
N VAL A 103 10.06 9.93 -3.22
CA VAL A 103 10.59 9.85 -4.60
C VAL A 103 9.65 10.44 -5.64
N HIS A 104 8.35 10.56 -5.30
CA HIS A 104 7.35 11.17 -6.17
C HIS A 104 6.18 11.69 -5.35
N ARG A 105 5.54 12.74 -5.86
CA ARG A 105 4.34 13.36 -5.30
C ARG A 105 3.38 13.69 -6.43
N GLU A 106 2.14 13.24 -6.29
CA GLU A 106 1.06 13.55 -7.21
C GLU A 106 0.30 14.80 -6.74
N GLU A 107 -0.34 15.49 -7.70
CA GLU A 107 -1.17 16.68 -7.44
C GLU A 107 -2.42 16.34 -6.61
N ASN A 108 -2.89 15.09 -6.68
CA ASN A 108 -4.03 14.58 -5.90
C ASN A 108 -3.72 14.39 -4.40
N GLY A 109 -2.50 14.73 -3.95
CA GLY A 109 -2.07 14.62 -2.57
C GLY A 109 -1.53 13.24 -2.19
N ARG A 110 -1.28 12.33 -3.13
CA ARG A 110 -0.53 11.09 -2.87
C ARG A 110 0.96 11.31 -2.92
N VAL A 111 1.69 10.61 -2.05
CA VAL A 111 3.15 10.58 -2.05
C VAL A 111 3.65 9.14 -2.11
N TYR A 112 4.69 8.94 -2.89
CA TYR A 112 5.38 7.66 -3.03
C TYR A 112 6.69 7.74 -2.28
N LEU A 113 6.79 6.90 -1.25
CA LEU A 113 8.01 6.70 -0.47
C LEU A 113 8.70 5.44 -0.96
N ALA A 114 10.01 5.44 -1.09
CA ALA A 114 10.75 4.27 -1.56
C ALA A 114 12.06 4.05 -0.81
N ARG A 115 12.53 2.81 -0.85
CA ARG A 115 13.80 2.37 -0.25
C ARG A 115 14.47 1.33 -1.15
N SER A 116 15.76 1.50 -1.37
CA SER A 116 16.63 0.49 -1.98
C SER A 116 17.16 -0.50 -0.92
N PHE A 117 17.51 -1.71 -1.34
CA PHE A 117 17.99 -2.78 -0.46
C PHE A 117 19.49 -2.80 -0.22
#